data_AF-A0A843LAH0-F1
#
_entry.id   AF-A0A843LAH0-F1
#
_cell.length_a   1.000
_cell.length_b   1.000
_cell.length_c   1.000
_cell.angle_alpha   90.00
_cell.angle_beta   90.00
_cell.angle_gamma   90.00
#
_symmetry.space_group_name_H-M   'P 1'
#
loop_
_entity.id
_entity.type
_entity.pdbx_description
1 polymer ?
#
loop_
_entity_poly.entity_id
_entity_poly.type
_entity_poly.pdbx_seq_one_letter_code
_entity_poly.pdbx_strand_id
1 'polypeptide(L)'
;MPAQSQFGRGFVVNLTLLSRHFGLPPEKAFFGVADHLNDLIVPEQFRGTEIEELVERLRKMVIWHQPGVLDKEDAAEIKRLLNRIAIAVDTRLGIASPDAGKYD
;
A
#
# COMPACT_ATOMS: atom_id res chain seq x y z
N MET A 1 11.55 24.58 -7.23
CA MET A 1 10.55 23.66 -6.66
C MET A 1 10.90 22.26 -7.14
N PRO A 2 10.79 21.20 -6.32
CA PRO A 2 10.90 19.85 -6.86
C PRO A 2 9.86 19.68 -7.97
N ALA A 3 10.20 18.94 -9.02
CA ALA A 3 9.27 18.63 -10.10
C ALA A 3 7.99 17.99 -9.50
N GLN A 4 6.81 18.34 -10.04
CA GLN A 4 5.56 17.70 -9.63
C GLN A 4 5.68 16.20 -9.91
N SER A 5 5.35 15.38 -8.91
CA SER A 5 5.38 13.93 -9.08
C SER A 5 4.23 13.48 -9.99
N GLN A 6 4.56 12.67 -10.99
CA GLN A 6 3.59 12.07 -11.91
C GLN A 6 2.77 10.96 -11.25
N PHE A 7 3.33 10.27 -10.25
CA PHE A 7 2.77 9.07 -9.65
C PHE A 7 2.64 9.16 -8.12
N GLY A 8 2.61 10.39 -7.58
CA GLY A 8 2.58 10.65 -6.14
C GLY A 8 3.94 10.48 -5.47
N ARG A 9 4.14 11.20 -4.37
CA ARG A 9 5.35 11.12 -3.57
C ARG A 9 5.05 11.21 -2.07
N GLY A 10 5.66 10.31 -1.31
CA GLY A 10 5.56 10.26 0.15
C GLY A 10 4.94 8.97 0.65
N PHE A 11 4.86 8.84 1.98
CA PHE A 11 4.38 7.61 2.61
C PHE A 11 2.86 7.47 2.48
N VAL A 12 2.12 8.33 3.17
CA VAL A 12 0.65 8.29 3.22
C VAL A 12 0.03 8.53 1.84
N VAL A 13 0.60 9.46 1.07
CA VAL A 13 0.13 9.78 -0.29
C VAL A 13 0.15 8.53 -1.17
N ASN A 14 1.26 7.81 -1.22
CA ASN A 14 1.38 6.66 -2.11
C ASN A 14 0.61 5.45 -1.58
N LEU A 15 0.52 5.25 -0.25
CA LEU A 15 -0.40 4.26 0.33
C LEU A 15 -1.87 4.54 -0.04
N THR A 16 -2.27 5.82 -0.10
CA THR A 16 -3.61 6.21 -0.53
C THR A 16 -3.84 5.90 -2.01
N LEU A 17 -2.87 6.20 -2.87
CA LEU A 17 -2.96 5.90 -4.31
C LEU A 17 -3.02 4.40 -4.56
N LEU A 18 -2.17 3.62 -3.90
CA LEU A 18 -2.22 2.15 -3.93
C LEU A 18 -3.59 1.63 -3.48
N SER A 19 -4.14 2.17 -2.38
CA SER A 19 -5.46 1.76 -1.89
C SER A 19 -6.58 2.06 -2.89
N ARG A 20 -6.48 3.16 -3.67
CA ARG A 20 -7.44 3.46 -4.75
C ARG A 20 -7.38 2.44 -5.88
N HIS A 21 -6.18 2.02 -6.28
CA HIS A 21 -5.99 0.95 -7.27
C HIS A 21 -6.70 -0.32 -6.83
N PHE A 22 -6.44 -0.77 -5.60
CA PHE A 22 -7.06 -1.98 -5.11
C PHE A 22 -8.55 -1.81 -4.80
N GLY A 23 -9.07 -0.60 -4.66
CA GLY A 23 -10.52 -0.35 -4.63
C GLY A 23 -11.26 -0.69 -5.93
N LEU A 24 -10.56 -0.85 -7.06
CA LEU A 24 -11.13 -1.22 -8.35
C LEU A 24 -11.48 -2.72 -8.43
N PRO A 25 -12.24 -3.16 -9.46
CA PRO A 25 -12.33 -4.57 -9.82
C PRO A 25 -10.92 -5.18 -9.99
N PRO A 26 -10.68 -6.43 -9.53
CA PRO A 26 -9.35 -7.02 -9.52
C PRO A 26 -8.60 -6.97 -10.85
N GLU A 27 -9.32 -7.17 -11.95
CA GLU A 27 -8.79 -7.16 -13.32
C GLU A 27 -8.22 -5.80 -13.73
N LYS A 28 -8.56 -4.74 -12.99
CA LYS A 28 -8.09 -3.37 -13.20
C LYS A 28 -7.14 -2.87 -12.12
N ALA A 29 -7.02 -3.58 -11.01
CA ALA A 29 -6.33 -3.09 -9.82
C ALA A 29 -4.81 -2.92 -10.07
N PHE A 30 -4.21 -3.77 -10.90
CA PHE A 30 -2.75 -3.81 -11.09
C PHE A 30 -2.21 -2.88 -12.19
N PHE A 31 -3.06 -2.30 -13.05
CA PHE A 31 -2.58 -1.41 -14.10
C PHE A 31 -1.93 -0.16 -13.50
N GLY A 32 -0.64 0.08 -13.75
CA GLY A 32 0.08 1.26 -13.28
C GLY A 32 0.37 1.32 -11.78
N VAL A 33 -0.03 0.30 -11.01
CA VAL A 33 0.07 0.33 -9.54
C VAL A 33 1.54 0.37 -9.05
N ALA A 34 2.46 -0.23 -9.81
CA ALA A 34 3.88 -0.26 -9.51
C ALA A 34 4.52 1.14 -9.56
N ASP A 35 3.97 2.06 -10.36
CA ASP A 35 4.52 3.42 -10.50
C ASP A 35 4.45 4.20 -9.18
N HIS A 36 3.45 3.93 -8.36
CA HIS A 36 3.29 4.50 -7.02
C HIS A 36 4.35 4.00 -6.02
N LEU A 37 5.09 2.94 -6.33
CA LEU A 37 6.17 2.45 -5.46
C LEU A 37 7.46 3.24 -5.61
N ASN A 38 7.69 3.88 -6.76
CA ASN A 38 8.94 4.59 -7.07
C ASN A 38 9.26 5.67 -6.03
N ASP A 39 8.25 6.44 -5.65
CA ASP A 39 8.34 7.54 -4.68
C ASP A 39 7.58 7.25 -3.37
N LEU A 40 7.29 5.97 -3.08
CA LEU A 40 6.83 5.55 -1.76
C LEU A 40 8.02 5.62 -0.80
N ILE A 41 7.98 6.52 0.16
CA ILE A 41 9.10 6.77 1.07
C ILE A 41 8.71 6.30 2.47
N VAL A 42 9.44 5.35 3.04
CA VAL A 42 9.27 4.95 4.44
C VAL A 42 9.91 6.03 5.33
N PRO A 43 9.14 6.70 6.22
CA PRO A 43 9.67 7.69 7.15
C PRO A 43 10.74 7.09 8.07
N GLU A 44 11.73 7.90 8.46
CA GLU A 44 12.86 7.45 9.28
C GLU A 44 12.41 6.78 10.59
N GLN A 45 11.37 7.32 11.23
CA GLN A 45 10.79 6.77 12.46
C GLN A 45 10.19 5.36 12.33
N PHE A 46 10.00 4.86 11.10
CA PHE A 46 9.48 3.53 10.81
C PHE A 46 10.57 2.56 10.31
N ARG A 47 11.82 3.01 10.15
CA ARG A 47 12.95 2.15 9.81
C ARG A 47 13.21 1.12 10.91
N GLY A 48 13.47 -0.14 10.53
CA GLY A 48 13.65 -1.27 11.42
C GLY A 48 12.40 -1.68 12.20
N THR A 49 11.21 -1.21 11.80
CA THR A 49 9.93 -1.55 12.44
C THR A 49 9.11 -2.49 11.58
N GLU A 50 8.10 -3.14 12.16
CA GLU A 50 7.13 -3.95 11.42
C GLU A 50 6.48 -3.18 10.25
N ILE A 51 6.32 -1.85 10.36
CA ILE A 51 5.77 -1.03 9.28
C ILE A 51 6.66 -1.09 8.03
N GLU A 52 7.98 -1.06 8.19
CA GLU A 52 8.91 -1.20 7.06
C GLU A 52 8.80 -2.59 6.44
N GLU A 53 8.77 -3.66 7.25
CA GLU A 53 8.64 -5.03 6.76
C GLU A 53 7.33 -5.24 5.97
N LEU A 54 6.21 -4.69 6.46
CA LEU A 54 4.93 -4.75 5.76
C LEU A 54 4.97 -3.99 4.42
N VAL A 55 5.66 -2.85 4.38
CA VAL A 55 5.83 -2.06 3.14
C VAL A 55 6.74 -2.79 2.15
N GLU A 56 7.80 -3.44 2.61
CA GLU A 56 8.65 -4.28 1.75
C GLU A 56 7.88 -5.47 1.17
N ARG A 57 7.05 -6.13 1.98
CA ARG A 57 6.16 -7.19 1.51
C ARG A 57 5.19 -6.66 0.45
N LEU A 58 4.60 -5.49 0.68
CA LEU A 58 3.69 -4.84 -0.27
C LEU A 58 4.39 -4.59 -1.61
N ARG A 59 5.62 -4.07 -1.60
CA ARG A 59 6.42 -3.86 -2.82
C ARG A 59 6.62 -5.15 -3.58
N LYS A 60 7.05 -6.23 -2.90
CA LYS A 60 7.30 -7.53 -3.54
C LYS A 60 6.04 -8.08 -4.19
N MET A 61 4.91 -8.06 -3.48
CA MET A 61 3.62 -8.53 -4.00
C MET A 61 3.20 -7.76 -5.26
N VAL A 62 3.32 -6.43 -5.24
CA VAL A 62 2.96 -5.60 -6.39
C VAL A 62 3.91 -5.82 -7.57
N ILE A 63 5.22 -5.86 -7.34
CA ILE A 63 6.24 -5.97 -8.40
C ILE A 63 6.20 -7.34 -9.08
N TRP A 64 5.93 -8.41 -8.31
CA TRP A 64 5.97 -9.78 -8.83
C TRP A 64 4.65 -10.28 -9.40
N HIS A 65 3.55 -9.55 -9.20
CA HIS A 65 2.26 -9.92 -9.75
C HIS A 65 2.32 -10.02 -11.29
N GLN A 66 1.71 -11.07 -11.82
CA GLN A 66 1.60 -11.31 -13.26
C GLN A 66 0.15 -11.02 -13.69
N PRO A 67 -0.08 -10.00 -14.54
CA PRO A 67 -1.44 -9.64 -14.95
C PRO A 67 -2.21 -10.83 -15.55
N GLY A 68 -3.46 -11.01 -15.10
CA GLY A 68 -4.34 -12.10 -15.54
C GLY A 68 -4.10 -13.42 -14.81
N VAL A 69 -3.28 -13.43 -13.76
CA VAL A 69 -3.00 -14.61 -12.93
C VAL A 69 -3.36 -14.29 -11.49
N LEU A 70 -4.42 -14.93 -10.98
CA LEU A 70 -4.88 -14.81 -9.59
C LEU A 70 -5.15 -13.35 -9.14
N ASP A 71 -5.49 -12.46 -10.09
CA ASP A 71 -5.71 -11.03 -9.82
C ASP A 71 -6.65 -10.79 -8.63
N LYS A 72 -7.70 -11.61 -8.50
CA LYS A 72 -8.68 -11.51 -7.41
C LYS A 72 -8.08 -11.84 -6.05
N GLU A 73 -7.36 -12.96 -5.96
CA GLU A 73 -6.73 -13.43 -4.74
C GLU A 73 -5.61 -12.48 -4.31
N ASP A 74 -4.76 -12.08 -5.25
CA ASP A 74 -3.64 -11.17 -5.01
C ASP A 74 -4.15 -9.78 -4.59
N ALA A 75 -5.15 -9.23 -5.30
CA ALA A 75 -5.74 -7.96 -4.92
C ALA A 75 -6.36 -8.01 -3.52
N ALA A 76 -7.02 -9.11 -3.15
CA ALA A 76 -7.58 -9.29 -1.81
C ALA A 76 -6.48 -9.37 -0.73
N GLU A 77 -5.36 -10.04 -1.02
CA GLU A 77 -4.23 -10.09 -0.10
C GLU A 77 -3.56 -8.73 0.06
N ILE A 78 -3.36 -7.99 -1.03
CA ILE A 78 -2.79 -6.65 -0.98
C ILE A 78 -3.69 -5.69 -0.20
N LYS A 79 -5.02 -5.75 -0.37
CA LYS A 79 -5.97 -4.98 0.46
C LYS A 79 -5.78 -5.25 1.95
N ARG A 80 -5.69 -6.53 2.33
CA ARG A 80 -5.46 -6.91 3.74
C ARG A 80 -4.13 -6.37 4.24
N LEU A 81 -3.09 -6.39 3.41
CA LEU A 81 -1.78 -5.86 3.76
C LEU A 81 -1.79 -4.32 3.93
N LEU A 82 -2.46 -3.59 3.03
CA LEU A 82 -2.64 -2.14 3.15
C LEU A 82 -3.38 -1.77 4.45
N ASN A 83 -4.42 -2.51 4.80
CA ASN A 83 -5.13 -2.31 6.07
C ASN A 83 -4.23 -2.57 7.29
N ARG A 84 -3.40 -3.62 7.25
CA ARG A 84 -2.41 -3.88 8.31
C ARG A 84 -1.39 -2.76 8.46
N ILE A 85 -0.92 -2.20 7.34
CA ILE A 85 -0.01 -1.04 7.37
C ILE A 85 -0.70 0.15 8.03
N ALA A 86 -1.95 0.46 7.66
CA ALA A 86 -2.71 1.56 8.26
C ALA A 86 -2.87 1.39 9.77
N ILE A 87 -3.31 0.21 10.23
CA ILE A 87 -3.46 -0.12 11.66
C ILE A 87 -2.13 0.01 12.41
N ALA A 88 -1.03 -0.50 11.84
CA ALA A 88 0.29 -0.42 12.45
C ALA A 88 0.77 1.04 12.58
N VAL A 89 0.50 1.86 11.56
CA VAL A 89 0.79 3.30 11.57
C VAL A 89 -0.03 4.00 12.65
N ASP A 90 -1.35 3.80 12.72
CA ASP A 90 -2.22 4.40 13.73
C ASP A 90 -1.79 4.02 15.14
N THR A 91 -1.46 2.75 15.35
CA THR A 91 -0.94 2.24 16.63
C THR A 91 0.35 2.97 17.00
N ARG A 92 1.26 3.16 16.04
CA ARG A 92 2.54 3.88 16.25
C ARG A 92 2.34 5.38 16.50
N LEU A 93 1.25 5.96 15.98
CA LEU A 93 0.83 7.33 16.24
C LEU A 93 0.11 7.49 17.60
N GLY A 94 -0.10 6.41 18.35
CA GLY A 94 -0.68 6.43 19.68
C GLY A 94 -2.21 6.31 19.71
N ILE A 95 -2.83 5.95 18.59
CA ILE A 95 -4.28 5.68 18.54
C ILE A 95 -4.54 4.31 19.19
N ALA A 96 -5.44 4.27 20.17
CA ALA A 96 -5.81 3.05 20.85
C ALA A 96 -6.80 2.24 20.00
N SER A 97 -6.53 0.93 19.86
CA SER A 97 -7.41 -0.04 19.18
C SER A 97 -7.88 0.39 17.78
N PRO A 98 -6.98 0.78 16.86
CA PRO A 98 -7.36 1.11 15.49
C PRO A 98 -7.88 -0.14 14.76
N ASP A 99 -8.91 0.05 13.93
CA ASP A 99 -9.58 -1.03 13.21
C ASP A 99 -9.91 -0.57 11.78
N ALA A 100 -9.70 -1.45 10.80
CA ALA A 100 -9.94 -1.13 9.39
C ALA A 100 -11.40 -1.30 8.97
N GLY A 101 -12.26 -1.77 9.89
CA GLY A 101 -13.64 -2.14 9.62
C GLY A 101 -13.76 -3.35 8.69
N LYS A 102 -15.00 -3.62 8.30
CA LYS A 102 -15.33 -4.50 7.18
C LYS A 102 -16.12 -3.67 6.18
N TYR A 103 -15.72 -3.75 4.92
CA TYR A 103 -16.57 -3.35 3.81
C TYR A 103 -17.20 -4.64 3.29
N ASP A 104 -18.50 -4.77 3.53
CA ASP A 104 -19.32 -5.86 3.02
C ASP A 104 -19.80 -5.53 1.59
#